data_AF-A0A7S9D4U8-F1
#
_entry.id   AF-A0A7S9D4U8-F1
#
_cell.length_a   1.000
_cell.length_b   1.000
_cell.length_c   1.000
_cell.angle_alpha   90.00
_cell.angle_beta   90.00
_cell.angle_gamma   90.00
#
_symmetry.space_group_name_H-M   'P 1'
#
loop_
_entity.id
_entity.type
_entity.pdbx_description
1 polymer ?
#
loop_
_entity_poly.entity_id
_entity_poly.type
_entity_poly.pdbx_seq_one_letter_code
_entity_poly.pdbx_strand_id
1 'polypeptide(L)'
;MLEAIKKFSGAILTCFGALVLVIILCAVFWLMTKLAPPGDGGSLPLLAIGGVVVLIFMLAAVAMVFSALGLSNRDLAMGLPEGSIRAVIALSLIVLFSILSIFLYQGVSRGNVVTIAEMSAAERTQFIKDHPNAVDLQSTATKGKDGAVKDGFFDVSYRSANPASDDFAKQLLVLLGTLMTAITSFYLGAGTVTSAVKTGNDAGAPAPAANGVQPDNHSIAAAGPLQITISGTNLNVITNVKITRLGSPPIVATNVMSNPGQVTCDLDVSQAAPGIWDIEMDDGGSKSVKLAGKLTLNP
;
A
#
# COMPACT_ATOMS: atom_id res chain seq x y z
N MET A 1 -31.88 -1.80 -15.90
CA MET A 1 -30.92 -2.94 -15.87
C MET A 1 -29.92 -2.87 -17.03
N LEU A 2 -30.34 -2.65 -18.29
CA LEU A 2 -29.43 -2.51 -19.45
C LEU A 2 -28.44 -1.31 -19.37
N GLU A 3 -28.86 -0.17 -18.81
CA GLU A 3 -27.96 0.99 -18.65
C GLU A 3 -26.87 0.78 -17.59
N ALA A 4 -27.20 0.07 -16.50
CA ALA A 4 -26.21 -0.31 -15.48
C ALA A 4 -25.13 -1.24 -16.05
N ILE A 5 -25.52 -2.16 -16.94
CA ILE A 5 -24.60 -3.07 -17.64
C ILE A 5 -23.70 -2.31 -18.63
N LYS A 6 -24.24 -1.32 -19.37
CA LYS A 6 -23.44 -0.48 -20.28
C LYS A 6 -22.44 0.41 -19.54
N LYS A 7 -22.81 0.97 -18.38
CA LYS A 7 -21.94 1.80 -17.56
C LYS A 7 -20.80 1.00 -16.91
N PHE A 8 -21.08 -0.23 -16.46
CA PHE A 8 -20.06 -1.11 -15.87
C PHE A 8 -19.22 -1.89 -16.89
N SER A 9 -19.73 -2.08 -18.11
CA SER A 9 -19.03 -2.80 -19.19
C SER A 9 -17.65 -2.22 -19.48
N GLY A 10 -17.50 -0.89 -19.50
CA GLY A 10 -16.21 -0.23 -19.74
C GLY A 10 -15.20 -0.49 -18.64
N ALA A 11 -15.62 -0.34 -17.37
CA ALA A 11 -14.78 -0.57 -16.20
C ALA A 11 -14.35 -2.04 -16.05
N ILE A 12 -15.28 -2.96 -16.30
CA ILE A 12 -15.01 -4.41 -16.26
C ILE A 12 -14.03 -4.79 -17.37
N LEU A 13 -14.18 -4.24 -18.58
CA LEU A 13 -13.27 -4.50 -19.70
C LEU A 13 -11.86 -3.99 -19.42
N THR A 14 -11.71 -2.80 -18.82
CA THR A 14 -10.40 -2.26 -18.43
C THR A 14 -9.74 -3.07 -17.33
N CYS A 15 -10.49 -3.51 -16.31
CA CYS A 15 -9.97 -4.39 -15.27
C CYS A 15 -9.51 -5.74 -15.84
N PHE A 16 -10.32 -6.33 -16.72
CA PHE A 16 -9.98 -7.60 -17.36
C PHE A 16 -8.74 -7.46 -18.26
N GLY A 17 -8.66 -6.39 -19.04
CA GLY A 17 -7.48 -6.09 -19.87
C GLY A 17 -6.20 -5.92 -19.05
N ALA A 18 -6.26 -5.19 -17.93
CA ALA A 18 -5.13 -5.02 -17.03
C ALA A 18 -4.67 -6.34 -16.42
N LEU A 19 -5.60 -7.19 -16.00
CA LEU A 19 -5.31 -8.50 -15.43
C LEU A 19 -4.70 -9.45 -16.46
N VAL A 20 -5.24 -9.47 -17.68
CA VAL A 20 -4.68 -10.25 -18.80
C VAL A 20 -3.26 -9.78 -19.13
N LEU A 21 -3.00 -8.47 -19.16
CA LEU A 21 -1.66 -7.92 -19.39
C LEU A 21 -0.65 -8.41 -18.35
N VAL A 22 -1.02 -8.38 -17.07
CA VAL A 22 -0.16 -8.88 -15.98
C VAL A 22 0.10 -10.37 -16.12
N ILE A 23 -0.91 -11.17 -16.45
CA ILE A 23 -0.75 -12.61 -16.70
C ILE A 23 0.21 -12.86 -17.86
N ILE A 24 0.07 -12.12 -18.97
CA ILE A 24 0.96 -12.23 -20.13
C ILE A 24 2.40 -11.90 -19.73
N LEU A 25 2.61 -10.81 -18.99
CA LEU A 25 3.94 -10.42 -18.53
C LEU A 25 4.57 -11.46 -17.61
N CYS A 26 3.80 -12.01 -16.68
CA CYS A 26 4.24 -13.12 -15.82
C CYS A 26 4.58 -14.37 -16.64
N ALA A 27 3.78 -14.70 -17.66
CA ALA A 27 4.02 -15.84 -18.54
C ALA A 27 5.27 -15.64 -19.40
N VAL A 28 5.48 -14.45 -19.96
CA VAL A 28 6.69 -14.09 -20.73
C VAL A 28 7.92 -14.15 -19.84
N PHE A 29 7.84 -13.62 -18.62
CA PHE A 29 8.93 -13.69 -17.65
C PHE A 29 9.25 -15.15 -17.27
N TRP A 30 8.23 -15.97 -17.01
CA TRP A 30 8.39 -17.39 -16.73
C TRP A 30 9.00 -18.14 -17.92
N LEU A 31 8.59 -17.82 -19.14
CA LEU A 31 9.15 -18.41 -20.36
C LEU A 31 10.62 -18.01 -20.57
N MET A 32 10.97 -16.73 -20.34
CA MET A 32 12.34 -16.23 -20.42
C MET A 32 13.27 -16.92 -19.42
N THR A 33 12.79 -17.18 -18.19
CA THR A 33 13.58 -17.92 -17.19
C THR A 33 13.76 -19.40 -17.53
N LYS A 34 12.84 -20.00 -18.29
CA LYS A 34 12.97 -21.38 -18.80
C LYS A 34 13.87 -21.50 -20.03
N LEU A 35 13.93 -20.47 -20.87
CA LEU A 35 14.77 -20.42 -22.07
C LEU A 35 16.22 -20.03 -21.77
N ALA A 36 16.48 -19.39 -20.62
CA ALA A 36 17.83 -19.04 -20.19
C ALA A 36 18.65 -20.31 -19.85
N PRO A 37 19.80 -20.56 -20.50
CA PRO A 37 20.63 -21.73 -20.22
C PRO A 37 21.09 -21.77 -18.76
N PRO A 38 21.00 -22.91 -18.05
CA PRO A 38 21.34 -23.02 -16.62
C PRO A 38 22.84 -22.87 -16.28
N GLY A 39 23.69 -22.43 -17.20
CA GLY A 39 25.15 -22.34 -17.02
C GLY A 39 25.74 -20.93 -17.07
N ASP A 40 25.09 -19.97 -17.73
CA ASP A 40 25.62 -18.62 -17.86
C ASP A 40 25.12 -17.74 -16.72
N GLY A 41 26.03 -17.10 -16.01
CA GLY A 41 25.76 -16.17 -14.89
C GLY A 41 24.85 -14.97 -15.25
N GLY A 42 24.40 -14.85 -16.50
CA GLY A 42 23.49 -13.82 -16.99
C GLY A 42 21.99 -14.04 -16.68
N SER A 43 21.57 -15.24 -16.25
CA SER A 43 20.15 -15.50 -15.92
C SER A 43 19.67 -14.74 -14.67
N LEU A 44 20.58 -14.43 -13.75
CA LEU A 44 20.26 -13.81 -12.47
C LEU A 44 19.95 -12.29 -12.60
N PRO A 45 20.73 -11.45 -13.31
CA PRO A 45 20.36 -10.07 -13.58
C PRO A 45 19.05 -9.94 -14.39
N LEU A 46 18.82 -10.85 -15.33
CA LEU A 46 17.58 -10.88 -16.13
C LEU A 46 16.35 -11.16 -15.25
N LEU A 47 16.48 -12.05 -14.26
CA LEU A 47 15.45 -12.33 -13.26
C LEU A 47 15.11 -11.08 -12.43
N ALA A 48 16.14 -10.34 -11.98
CA ALA A 48 15.95 -9.12 -11.21
C ALA A 48 15.24 -8.02 -12.02
N ILE A 49 15.72 -7.73 -13.24
CA ILE A 49 15.12 -6.72 -14.12
C ILE A 49 13.67 -7.10 -14.46
N GLY A 50 13.43 -8.36 -14.84
CA GLY A 50 12.08 -8.80 -15.17
C GLY A 50 11.13 -8.77 -13.98
N GLY A 51 11.61 -9.09 -12.77
CA GLY A 51 10.83 -8.95 -11.54
C GLY A 51 10.40 -7.50 -11.27
N VAL A 52 11.29 -6.54 -11.48
CA VAL A 52 10.98 -5.10 -11.32
C VAL A 52 9.97 -4.63 -12.37
N VAL A 53 10.14 -5.05 -13.63
CA VAL A 53 9.20 -4.72 -14.71
C VAL A 53 7.81 -5.27 -14.40
N VAL A 54 7.70 -6.54 -14.01
CA VAL A 54 6.43 -7.16 -13.60
C VAL A 54 5.80 -6.41 -12.43
N LEU A 55 6.59 -6.01 -11.44
CA LEU A 55 6.11 -5.22 -10.30
C LEU A 55 5.52 -3.89 -10.75
N ILE A 56 6.23 -3.11 -11.58
CA ILE A 56 5.74 -1.81 -12.09
C ILE A 56 4.42 -1.97 -12.84
N PHE A 57 4.29 -3.00 -13.68
CA PHE A 57 3.06 -3.28 -14.41
C PHE A 57 1.91 -3.71 -13.49
N MET A 58 2.20 -4.48 -12.44
CA MET A 58 1.21 -4.85 -11.45
C MET A 58 0.65 -3.62 -10.73
N LEU A 59 1.49 -2.63 -10.39
CA LEU A 59 1.05 -1.37 -9.79
C LEU A 59 0.21 -0.53 -10.75
N ALA A 60 0.61 -0.47 -12.03
CA ALA A 60 -0.17 0.19 -13.07
C ALA A 60 -1.55 -0.45 -13.24
N ALA A 61 -1.63 -1.79 -13.19
CA ALA A 61 -2.88 -2.52 -13.24
C ALA A 61 -3.78 -2.20 -12.03
N VAL A 62 -3.22 -2.16 -10.81
CA VAL A 62 -3.96 -1.75 -9.61
C VAL A 62 -4.49 -0.33 -9.74
N ALA A 63 -3.68 0.63 -10.19
CA ALA A 63 -4.12 2.01 -10.41
C ALA A 63 -5.26 2.09 -11.45
N MET A 64 -5.16 1.30 -12.53
CA MET A 64 -6.21 1.21 -13.55
C MET A 64 -7.52 0.63 -13.00
N VAL A 65 -7.45 -0.40 -12.15
CA VAL A 65 -8.63 -0.99 -11.47
C VAL A 65 -9.30 0.04 -10.56
N PHE A 66 -8.54 0.78 -9.76
CA PHE A 66 -9.08 1.81 -8.87
C PHE A 66 -9.74 2.95 -9.65
N SER A 67 -9.16 3.35 -10.79
CA SER A 67 -9.74 4.32 -11.70
C SER A 67 -11.05 3.80 -12.33
N ALA A 68 -11.07 2.54 -12.76
CA ALA A 68 -12.25 1.92 -13.34
C ALA A 68 -13.43 1.80 -12.36
N LEU A 69 -13.14 1.58 -11.07
CA LEU A 69 -14.15 1.51 -10.00
C LEU A 69 -14.69 2.88 -9.57
N GLY A 70 -14.18 3.99 -10.13
CA GLY A 70 -14.60 5.34 -9.74
C GLY A 70 -14.19 5.71 -8.31
N LEU A 71 -13.30 4.93 -7.70
CA LEU A 71 -12.71 5.20 -6.38
C LEU A 71 -11.50 6.15 -6.48
N SER A 72 -11.20 6.62 -7.69
CA SER A 72 -10.05 7.48 -7.93
C SER A 72 -10.33 8.95 -7.68
N ASN A 73 -9.53 9.55 -6.81
CA ASN A 73 -9.51 11.00 -6.64
C ASN A 73 -8.55 11.63 -7.65
N ARG A 74 -9.07 12.43 -8.58
CA ARG A 74 -8.26 13.09 -9.62
C ARG A 74 -7.27 14.12 -9.07
N ASP A 75 -7.51 14.58 -7.85
CA ASP A 75 -6.64 15.53 -7.15
C ASP A 75 -5.40 14.87 -6.53
N LEU A 76 -5.33 13.53 -6.56
CA LEU A 76 -4.21 12.76 -6.03
C LEU A 76 -3.43 12.11 -7.16
N ALA A 77 -2.11 11.95 -6.97
CA ALA A 77 -1.26 11.27 -7.94
C ALA A 77 -1.84 9.87 -8.28
N MET A 78 -1.78 9.47 -9.55
CA MET A 78 -2.30 8.17 -10.04
C MET A 78 -3.76 7.81 -9.68
N GLY A 79 -4.58 8.75 -9.16
CA GLY A 79 -5.97 8.47 -8.82
C GLY A 79 -6.15 7.45 -7.70
N LEU A 80 -5.20 7.30 -6.78
CA LEU A 80 -5.31 6.37 -5.65
C LEU A 80 -5.72 7.10 -4.36
N PRO A 81 -6.35 6.41 -3.38
CA PRO A 81 -6.65 6.99 -2.08
C PRO A 81 -5.40 7.59 -1.41
N GLU A 82 -5.59 8.61 -0.58
CA GLU A 82 -4.47 9.29 0.07
C GLU A 82 -3.66 8.29 0.90
N GLY A 83 -2.34 8.25 0.67
CA GLY A 83 -1.44 7.29 1.32
C GLY A 83 -1.17 6.00 0.54
N SER A 84 -2.05 5.57 -0.38
CA SER A 84 -1.86 4.31 -1.12
C SER A 84 -0.63 4.31 -2.02
N ILE A 85 -0.30 5.43 -2.70
CA ILE A 85 0.94 5.53 -3.50
C ILE A 85 2.18 5.45 -2.63
N ARG A 86 2.16 6.12 -1.47
CA ARG A 86 3.28 6.13 -0.54
C ARG A 86 3.56 4.70 -0.05
N ALA A 87 2.51 3.96 0.31
CA ALA A 87 2.60 2.56 0.70
C ALA A 87 3.12 1.68 -0.44
N VAL A 88 2.59 1.87 -1.65
CA VAL A 88 2.99 1.13 -2.85
C VAL A 88 4.47 1.35 -3.18
N ILE A 89 4.94 2.60 -3.26
CA ILE A 89 6.34 2.92 -3.56
C ILE A 89 7.26 2.34 -2.47
N ALA A 90 6.88 2.48 -1.21
CA ALA A 90 7.66 1.93 -0.10
C ALA A 90 7.78 0.40 -0.18
N LEU A 91 6.66 -0.30 -0.41
CA LEU A 91 6.64 -1.75 -0.58
C LEU A 91 7.47 -2.19 -1.80
N SER A 92 7.41 -1.42 -2.88
CA SER A 92 8.20 -1.65 -4.10
C SER A 92 9.70 -1.55 -3.86
N LEU A 93 10.13 -0.54 -3.11
CA LEU A 93 11.55 -0.34 -2.77
C LEU A 93 12.06 -1.46 -1.85
N ILE A 94 11.26 -1.93 -0.90
CA ILE A 94 11.61 -3.09 -0.05
C ILE A 94 11.80 -4.33 -0.90
N VAL A 95 10.86 -4.62 -1.80
CA VAL A 95 10.92 -5.82 -2.66
C VAL A 95 12.13 -5.75 -3.59
N LEU A 96 12.33 -4.61 -4.28
CA LEU A 96 13.48 -4.38 -5.14
C LEU A 96 14.80 -4.58 -4.37
N PHE A 97 14.92 -3.92 -3.21
CA PHE A 97 16.10 -4.02 -2.38
C PHE A 97 16.33 -5.46 -1.94
N SER A 98 15.29 -6.17 -1.49
CA SER A 98 15.38 -7.56 -1.06
C SER A 98 15.86 -8.50 -2.18
N ILE A 99 15.36 -8.29 -3.41
CA ILE A 99 15.80 -9.07 -4.59
C ILE A 99 17.29 -8.79 -4.90
N LEU A 100 17.69 -7.52 -4.93
CA LEU A 100 19.09 -7.13 -5.17
C LEU A 100 20.02 -7.67 -4.08
N SER A 101 19.57 -7.62 -2.84
CA SER A 101 20.23 -8.17 -1.67
C SER A 101 20.48 -9.68 -1.78
N ILE A 102 19.44 -10.46 -2.09
CA ILE A 102 19.56 -11.91 -2.30
C ILE A 102 20.51 -12.20 -3.46
N PHE A 103 20.41 -11.43 -4.55
CA PHE A 103 21.28 -11.58 -5.71
C PHE A 103 22.76 -11.34 -5.37
N LEU A 104 23.06 -10.21 -4.72
CA LEU A 104 24.43 -9.90 -4.32
C LEU A 104 24.96 -10.93 -3.31
N TYR A 105 24.12 -11.37 -2.36
CA TYR A 105 24.51 -12.40 -1.41
C TYR A 105 24.83 -13.72 -2.12
N GLN A 106 24.01 -14.17 -3.07
CA GLN A 106 24.32 -15.37 -3.87
C GLN A 106 25.61 -15.22 -4.67
N GLY A 107 25.91 -14.02 -5.19
CA GLY A 107 27.16 -13.73 -5.89
C GLY A 107 28.39 -13.85 -4.99
N VAL A 108 28.33 -13.32 -3.77
CA VAL A 108 29.46 -13.32 -2.82
C VAL A 108 29.56 -14.66 -2.05
N SER A 109 28.43 -15.33 -1.81
CA SER A 109 28.32 -16.60 -1.06
C SER A 109 28.78 -17.82 -1.86
N ARG A 110 28.76 -17.76 -3.21
CA ARG A 110 29.36 -18.80 -4.07
C ARG A 110 30.89 -18.75 -3.96
N GLY A 111 31.43 -19.26 -2.85
CA GLY A 111 32.87 -19.47 -2.70
C GLY A 111 33.42 -20.42 -3.76
N ASN A 112 34.71 -20.32 -4.10
CA ASN A 112 35.32 -21.27 -5.03
C ASN A 112 35.32 -22.67 -4.41
N VAL A 113 34.93 -23.68 -5.20
CA VAL A 113 35.11 -25.07 -4.80
C VAL A 113 36.56 -25.41 -5.06
N VAL A 114 37.29 -25.72 -3.99
CA VAL A 114 38.69 -26.15 -4.07
C VAL A 114 38.69 -27.66 -3.93
N THR A 115 39.27 -28.34 -4.91
CA THR A 115 39.46 -29.79 -4.89
C THR A 115 40.94 -30.08 -4.68
N ILE A 116 41.26 -30.79 -3.62
CA ILE A 116 42.61 -31.31 -3.36
C ILE A 116 42.59 -32.78 -3.77
N ALA A 117 43.35 -33.11 -4.80
CA ALA A 117 43.45 -34.47 -5.33
C ALA A 117 44.45 -35.32 -4.53
N GLU A 118 44.19 -36.62 -4.46
CA GLU A 118 45.12 -37.63 -3.92
C GLU A 118 45.57 -37.41 -2.47
N MET A 119 44.65 -37.04 -1.57
CA MET A 119 44.94 -36.89 -0.15
C MET A 119 44.91 -38.24 0.58
N SER A 120 45.90 -38.54 1.42
CA SER A 120 45.90 -39.76 2.24
C SER A 120 44.87 -39.70 3.37
N ALA A 121 44.47 -40.86 3.92
CA ALA A 121 43.51 -40.92 5.03
C ALA A 121 43.95 -40.15 6.29
N ALA A 122 45.26 -40.11 6.56
CA ALA A 122 45.83 -39.37 7.69
C ALA A 122 45.77 -37.86 7.44
N GLU A 123 46.16 -37.40 6.25
CA GLU A 123 46.10 -36.00 5.84
C GLU A 123 44.67 -35.47 5.80
N ARG A 124 43.69 -36.28 5.39
CA ARG A 124 42.27 -35.94 5.45
C ARG A 124 41.80 -35.64 6.87
N THR A 125 42.17 -36.50 7.82
CA THR A 125 41.77 -36.34 9.22
C THR A 125 42.38 -35.07 9.83
N GLN A 126 43.60 -34.76 9.44
CA GLN A 126 44.29 -33.53 9.84
C GLN A 126 43.66 -32.29 9.17
N PHE A 127 43.34 -32.36 7.88
CA PHE A 127 42.71 -31.27 7.13
C PHE A 127 41.36 -30.85 7.72
N ILE A 128 40.52 -31.81 8.11
CA ILE A 128 39.23 -31.55 8.75
C ILE A 128 39.41 -30.88 10.12
N LYS A 129 40.46 -31.24 10.87
CA LYS A 129 40.79 -30.57 12.15
C LYS A 129 41.30 -29.15 11.96
N ASP A 130 42.12 -28.93 10.94
CA ASP A 130 42.78 -27.64 10.70
C ASP A 130 41.86 -26.61 10.01
N HIS A 131 40.78 -27.08 9.35
CA HIS A 131 39.81 -26.23 8.65
C HIS A 131 38.38 -26.38 9.20
N PRO A 132 38.10 -25.95 10.44
CA PRO A 132 36.77 -26.06 11.05
C PRO A 132 35.70 -25.25 10.31
N ASN A 133 36.11 -24.28 9.49
CA ASN A 133 35.22 -23.39 8.74
C ASN A 133 34.98 -23.85 7.29
N ALA A 134 35.47 -25.03 6.90
CA ALA A 134 35.21 -25.57 5.57
C ALA A 134 33.74 -26.06 5.48
N VAL A 135 33.03 -25.60 4.44
CA VAL A 135 31.64 -25.96 4.14
C VAL A 135 31.58 -26.90 2.95
N ASP A 136 30.53 -27.72 2.85
CA ASP A 136 30.32 -28.70 1.77
C ASP A 136 31.49 -29.67 1.57
N LEU A 137 32.10 -30.16 2.66
CA LEU A 137 33.18 -31.14 2.63
C LEU A 137 32.69 -32.46 2.03
N GLN A 138 33.14 -32.76 0.81
CA GLN A 138 32.92 -34.04 0.14
C GLN A 138 34.26 -34.75 -0.04
N SER A 139 34.31 -36.04 0.31
CA SER A 139 35.46 -36.88 -0.01
C SER A 139 35.03 -38.02 -0.93
N THR A 140 35.64 -38.10 -2.10
CA THR A 140 35.44 -39.20 -3.04
C THR A 140 36.73 -39.98 -3.17
N ALA A 141 36.67 -41.32 -3.21
CA ALA A 141 37.88 -42.12 -3.40
C ALA A 141 38.50 -41.82 -4.78
N THR A 142 39.80 -41.54 -4.81
CA THR A 142 40.49 -41.18 -6.06
C THR A 142 40.44 -42.36 -7.03
N LYS A 143 40.04 -42.12 -8.28
CA LYS A 143 40.08 -43.14 -9.34
C LYS A 143 41.41 -43.07 -10.08
N GLY A 144 42.08 -44.20 -10.25
CA GLY A 144 43.25 -44.33 -11.11
C GLY A 144 42.90 -44.16 -12.59
N LYS A 145 43.92 -44.04 -13.45
CA LYS A 145 43.76 -43.87 -14.92
C LYS A 145 42.96 -45.00 -15.58
N ASP A 146 42.88 -46.16 -14.93
CA ASP A 146 42.13 -47.34 -15.38
C ASP A 146 40.71 -47.46 -14.76
N GLY A 147 40.25 -46.42 -14.06
CA GLY A 147 38.93 -46.39 -13.40
C GLY A 147 38.83 -47.19 -12.09
N ALA A 148 39.87 -47.95 -11.73
CA ALA A 148 39.99 -48.62 -10.45
C ALA A 148 40.18 -47.61 -9.31
N VAL A 149 39.50 -47.83 -8.18
CA VAL A 149 39.65 -47.00 -6.97
C VAL A 149 41.06 -47.20 -6.41
N LYS A 150 41.82 -46.12 -6.25
CA LYS A 150 43.11 -46.16 -5.54
C LYS A 150 42.83 -46.31 -4.04
N ASP A 151 43.19 -47.46 -3.49
CA ASP A 151 43.07 -47.69 -2.05
C ASP A 151 43.92 -46.69 -1.26
N GLY A 152 43.29 -46.05 -0.27
CA GLY A 152 43.95 -45.13 0.68
C GLY A 152 44.04 -43.66 0.25
N PHE A 153 43.62 -43.29 -0.97
CA PHE A 153 43.63 -41.91 -1.47
C PHE A 153 42.21 -41.36 -1.72
N PHE A 154 42.00 -40.11 -1.32
CA PHE A 154 40.72 -39.42 -1.42
C PHE A 154 40.90 -38.05 -2.07
N ASP A 155 40.01 -37.72 -2.99
CA ASP A 155 39.84 -36.35 -3.48
C ASP A 155 38.88 -35.64 -2.54
N VAL A 156 39.37 -34.55 -1.93
CA VAL A 156 38.58 -33.74 -0.98
C VAL A 156 38.19 -32.45 -1.67
N SER A 157 36.89 -32.27 -1.87
CA SER A 157 36.32 -31.03 -2.37
C SER A 157 35.67 -30.29 -1.20
N TYR A 158 36.00 -29.01 -1.06
CA TYR A 158 35.42 -28.15 -0.03
C TYR A 158 35.19 -26.75 -0.58
N ARG A 159 34.23 -26.04 -0.01
CA ARG A 159 34.06 -24.61 -0.19
C ARG A 159 34.71 -23.92 1.00
N SER A 160 35.70 -23.07 0.77
CA SER A 160 36.22 -22.23 1.84
C SER A 160 35.13 -21.25 2.28
N ALA A 161 34.86 -21.12 3.57
CA ALA A 161 34.05 -20.02 4.08
C ALA A 161 34.60 -18.70 3.53
N ASN A 162 33.70 -17.81 3.09
CA ASN A 162 34.06 -16.49 2.60
C ASN A 162 33.73 -15.46 3.68
N PRO A 163 34.69 -14.99 4.50
CA PRO A 163 34.41 -13.99 5.53
C PRO A 163 33.76 -12.73 4.95
N ALA A 164 34.07 -12.38 3.71
CA ALA A 164 33.46 -11.26 3.02
C ALA A 164 31.97 -11.49 2.72
N SER A 165 31.51 -12.74 2.50
CA SER A 165 30.06 -13.01 2.36
C SER A 165 29.32 -12.84 3.67
N ASP A 166 29.95 -13.23 4.78
CA ASP A 166 29.35 -13.13 6.11
C ASP A 166 29.23 -11.66 6.54
N ASP A 167 30.29 -10.87 6.34
CA ASP A 167 30.25 -9.44 6.64
C ASP A 167 29.33 -8.67 5.70
N PHE A 168 29.28 -9.05 4.42
CA PHE A 168 28.30 -8.51 3.48
C PHE A 168 26.86 -8.81 3.92
N ALA A 169 26.57 -10.05 4.36
CA ALA A 169 25.25 -10.41 4.87
C ALA A 169 24.86 -9.63 6.13
N LYS A 170 25.80 -9.42 7.06
CA LYS A 170 25.58 -8.56 8.23
C LYS A 170 25.27 -7.12 7.82
N GLN A 171 26.03 -6.56 6.89
CA GLN A 171 25.83 -5.20 6.39
C GLN A 171 24.48 -5.06 5.68
N LEU A 172 24.08 -6.06 4.90
CA LEU A 172 22.80 -6.13 4.24
C LEU A 172 21.65 -6.15 5.25
N LEU A 173 21.78 -6.94 6.33
CA LEU A 173 20.79 -6.97 7.41
C LEU A 173 20.63 -5.60 8.09
N VAL A 174 21.74 -4.90 8.33
CA VAL A 174 21.72 -3.52 8.86
C VAL A 174 21.04 -2.56 7.89
N LEU A 175 21.37 -2.62 6.60
CA LEU A 175 20.72 -1.81 5.57
C LEU A 175 19.21 -2.08 5.50
N LEU A 176 18.79 -3.34 5.60
CA LEU A 176 17.37 -3.71 5.57
C LEU A 176 16.64 -3.19 6.81
N GLY A 177 17.26 -3.24 7.98
CA GLY A 177 16.75 -2.63 9.20
C GLY A 177 16.55 -1.11 9.06
N THR A 178 17.57 -0.40 8.57
CA THR A 178 17.49 1.06 8.38
C THR A 178 16.44 1.46 7.34
N LEU A 179 16.31 0.69 6.25
CA LEU A 179 15.29 0.92 5.23
C LEU A 179 13.87 0.73 5.82
N MET A 180 13.65 -0.34 6.58
CA MET A 180 12.36 -0.61 7.23
C MET A 180 11.98 0.51 8.20
N THR A 181 12.93 0.98 9.01
CA THR A 181 12.71 2.10 9.93
C THR A 181 12.36 3.38 9.16
N ALA A 182 13.13 3.72 8.12
CA ALA A 182 12.88 4.91 7.31
C ALA A 182 11.48 4.90 6.65
N ILE A 183 11.06 3.74 6.14
CA ILE A 183 9.73 3.57 5.53
C ILE A 183 8.63 3.73 6.58
N THR A 184 8.79 3.14 7.75
CA THR A 184 7.83 3.27 8.85
C THR A 184 7.72 4.73 9.30
N SER A 185 8.84 5.43 9.45
CA SER A 185 8.88 6.86 9.77
C SER A 185 8.24 7.72 8.69
N PHE A 186 8.49 7.44 7.41
CA PHE A 186 7.89 8.17 6.30
C PHE A 186 6.37 7.98 6.26
N TYR A 187 5.88 6.76 6.46
CA TYR A 187 4.44 6.47 6.43
C TYR A 187 3.70 7.14 7.59
N LEU A 188 4.23 7.03 8.82
CA LEU A 188 3.63 7.65 10.00
C LEU A 188 3.81 9.18 10.01
N GLY A 189 4.96 9.68 9.55
CA GLY A 189 5.25 11.11 9.47
C GLY A 189 4.43 11.84 8.39
N ALA A 190 4.11 11.17 7.28
CA ALA A 190 3.26 11.76 6.25
C ALA A 190 1.84 12.06 6.78
N GLY A 191 1.27 11.18 7.61
CA GLY A 191 -0.06 11.38 8.20
C GLY A 191 -0.12 12.54 9.20
N THR A 192 0.97 12.77 9.96
CA THR A 192 1.03 13.89 10.92
C THR A 192 1.13 15.23 10.20
N VAL A 193 1.87 15.32 9.10
CA VAL A 193 1.96 16.55 8.28
C VAL A 193 0.62 16.89 7.64
N THR A 194 -0.08 15.93 7.03
CA THR A 194 -1.42 16.17 6.45
C THR A 194 -2.40 16.69 7.51
N SER A 195 -2.40 16.08 8.70
CA SER A 195 -3.26 16.51 9.81
C SER A 195 -2.91 17.93 10.30
N ALA A 196 -1.62 18.23 10.43
CA ALA A 196 -1.15 19.54 10.86
C ALA A 196 -1.47 20.65 9.84
N VAL A 197 -1.38 20.36 8.54
CA VAL A 197 -1.76 21.30 7.47
C VAL A 197 -3.27 21.57 7.49
N LYS A 198 -4.10 20.53 7.71
CA LYS A 198 -5.56 20.70 7.85
C LYS A 198 -5.87 21.62 9.04
N THR A 199 -5.31 21.34 10.21
CA THR A 199 -5.50 22.18 11.40
C THR A 199 -4.93 23.60 11.24
N GLY A 200 -3.80 23.76 10.56
CA GLY A 200 -3.18 25.06 10.30
C GLY A 200 -4.01 25.94 9.37
N ASN A 201 -4.59 25.37 8.32
CA ASN A 201 -5.53 26.09 7.44
C ASN A 201 -6.83 26.45 8.17
N ASP A 202 -7.29 25.59 9.10
CA ASP A 202 -8.48 25.86 9.90
C ASP A 202 -8.28 26.97 10.93
N ALA A 203 -7.06 27.12 11.49
CA ALA A 203 -6.75 28.14 12.49
C ALA A 203 -6.75 29.59 11.96
N GLY A 204 -6.58 29.80 10.64
CA GLY A 204 -6.56 31.13 10.03
C GLY A 204 -7.91 31.63 9.50
N ALA A 205 -8.87 30.73 9.28
CA ALA A 205 -10.18 31.11 8.75
C ALA A 205 -11.17 31.48 9.89
N PRO A 206 -11.89 32.61 9.79
CA PRO A 206 -12.82 33.06 10.82
C PRO A 206 -13.89 31.99 11.10
N ALA A 207 -14.29 31.86 12.36
CA ALA A 207 -15.23 30.84 12.79
C ALA A 207 -16.60 30.99 12.07
N PRO A 208 -17.25 29.88 11.67
CA PRO A 208 -18.59 29.93 11.12
C PRO A 208 -19.57 30.41 12.19
N ALA A 209 -20.44 31.35 11.83
CA ALA A 209 -21.51 31.83 12.70
C ALA A 209 -22.83 31.71 11.96
N ALA A 210 -23.81 31.05 12.57
CA ALA A 210 -25.14 30.93 12.00
C ALA A 210 -26.14 31.78 12.80
N ASN A 211 -27.02 32.46 12.08
CA ASN A 211 -27.90 33.50 12.63
C ASN A 211 -29.38 33.12 12.53
N GLY A 212 -29.75 32.23 11.60
CA GLY A 212 -31.15 31.83 11.44
C GLY A 212 -31.33 30.66 10.49
N VAL A 213 -32.53 30.10 10.50
CA VAL A 213 -32.98 29.03 9.60
C VAL A 213 -34.33 29.39 9.01
N GLN A 214 -34.56 29.00 7.75
CA GLN A 214 -35.83 29.13 7.04
C GLN A 214 -36.11 27.85 6.23
N PRO A 215 -37.30 27.26 6.33
CA PRO A 215 -38.33 27.59 7.31
C PRO A 215 -37.87 27.21 8.74
N ASP A 216 -38.29 27.98 9.73
CA ASP A 216 -38.10 27.68 11.16
C ASP A 216 -39.24 26.81 11.74
N ASN A 217 -40.27 26.56 10.93
CA ASN A 217 -41.42 25.76 11.27
C ASN A 217 -41.88 24.90 10.09
N HIS A 218 -42.16 23.61 10.32
CA HIS A 218 -42.59 22.68 9.27
C HIS A 218 -43.52 21.60 9.82
N SER A 219 -44.46 21.11 9.01
CA SER A 219 -45.35 20.00 9.40
C SER A 219 -44.78 18.68 8.90
N ILE A 220 -44.70 17.67 9.78
CA ILE A 220 -44.18 16.34 9.48
C ILE A 220 -45.10 15.59 8.49
N ALA A 221 -46.40 15.93 8.44
CA ALA A 221 -47.34 15.38 7.47
C ALA A 221 -47.14 15.89 6.03
N ALA A 222 -46.28 16.90 5.81
CA ALA A 222 -45.98 17.40 4.48
C ALA A 222 -45.22 16.34 3.66
N ALA A 223 -45.60 16.17 2.40
CA ALA A 223 -44.96 15.21 1.52
C ALA A 223 -43.61 15.74 1.00
N GLY A 224 -42.54 14.96 1.18
CA GLY A 224 -41.22 15.22 0.65
C GLY A 224 -40.18 15.66 1.70
N PRO A 225 -38.90 15.75 1.32
CA PRO A 225 -37.86 16.21 2.21
C PRO A 225 -38.02 17.70 2.53
N LEU A 226 -37.81 18.07 3.79
CA LEU A 226 -37.79 19.44 4.25
C LEU A 226 -36.50 20.11 3.78
N GLN A 227 -36.62 21.00 2.79
CA GLN A 227 -35.52 21.86 2.38
C GLN A 227 -35.38 23.02 3.38
N ILE A 228 -34.23 23.09 4.07
CA ILE A 228 -33.88 24.19 4.96
C ILE A 228 -32.76 25.04 4.39
N THR A 229 -32.82 26.31 4.73
CA THR A 229 -31.87 27.35 4.38
C THR A 229 -31.39 28.00 5.67
N ILE A 230 -30.10 27.89 5.96
CA ILE A 230 -29.46 28.42 7.16
C ILE A 230 -28.63 29.62 6.75
N SER A 231 -28.87 30.78 7.35
CA SER A 231 -28.15 32.03 7.06
C SER A 231 -27.10 32.33 8.11
N GLY A 232 -25.96 32.90 7.71
CA GLY A 232 -24.87 33.19 8.62
C GLY A 232 -23.66 33.86 7.94
N THR A 233 -22.48 33.68 8.52
CA THR A 233 -21.19 34.15 7.99
C THR A 233 -20.15 33.03 8.06
N ASN A 234 -19.22 33.03 7.11
CA ASN A 234 -18.16 32.02 6.95
C ASN A 234 -18.67 30.58 6.89
N LEU A 235 -19.87 30.37 6.32
CA LEU A 235 -20.50 29.05 6.27
C LEU A 235 -19.98 28.17 5.12
N ASN A 236 -19.08 28.67 4.27
CA ASN A 236 -18.50 27.96 3.12
C ASN A 236 -17.66 26.73 3.49
N VAL A 237 -17.33 26.55 4.76
CA VAL A 237 -16.59 25.38 5.27
C VAL A 237 -17.52 24.25 5.72
N ILE A 238 -18.83 24.51 5.86
CA ILE A 238 -19.79 23.52 6.34
C ILE A 238 -20.06 22.47 5.27
N THR A 239 -19.91 21.21 5.67
CA THR A 239 -20.18 20.04 4.81
C THR A 239 -21.26 19.14 5.37
N ASN A 240 -21.45 19.12 6.69
CA ASN A 240 -22.43 18.30 7.35
C ASN A 240 -23.43 19.16 8.08
N VAL A 241 -24.71 18.81 7.96
CA VAL A 241 -25.81 19.39 8.73
C VAL A 241 -26.62 18.24 9.31
N LYS A 242 -26.96 18.34 10.59
CA LYS A 242 -27.86 17.39 11.26
C LYS A 242 -28.76 18.13 12.23
N ILE A 243 -29.94 17.56 12.46
CA ILE A 243 -30.82 18.03 13.53
C ILE A 243 -30.81 17.04 14.69
N THR A 244 -30.75 17.57 15.91
CA THR A 244 -30.67 16.77 17.13
C THR A 244 -31.75 17.20 18.11
N ARG A 245 -32.29 16.22 18.83
CA ARG A 245 -33.24 16.43 19.92
C ARG A 245 -33.00 15.40 21.00
N LEU A 246 -33.08 15.82 22.25
CA LEU A 246 -32.93 14.91 23.39
C LEU A 246 -33.97 13.78 23.33
N GLY A 247 -33.51 12.53 23.34
CA GLY A 247 -34.37 11.35 23.29
C GLY A 247 -34.83 10.92 21.89
N SER A 248 -34.29 11.51 20.81
CA SER A 248 -34.54 11.09 19.42
C SER A 248 -33.23 10.86 18.67
N PRO A 249 -33.18 9.92 17.70
CA PRO A 249 -32.00 9.74 16.86
C PRO A 249 -31.74 11.01 16.03
N PRO A 250 -30.47 11.37 15.78
CA PRO A 250 -30.14 12.52 14.95
C PRO A 250 -30.55 12.26 13.50
N ILE A 251 -31.12 13.27 12.86
CA ILE A 251 -31.48 13.23 11.43
C ILE A 251 -30.40 13.97 10.66
N VAL A 252 -29.72 13.26 9.77
CA VAL A 252 -28.63 13.80 8.95
C VAL A 252 -29.22 14.35 7.65
N ALA A 253 -28.84 15.56 7.29
CA ALA A 253 -29.28 16.19 6.06
C ALA A 253 -28.57 15.61 4.83
N THR A 254 -29.23 15.73 3.69
CA THR A 254 -28.71 15.38 2.37
C THR A 254 -28.64 16.65 1.51
N ASN A 255 -27.97 16.58 0.35
CA ASN A 255 -27.84 17.70 -0.59
C ASN A 255 -27.33 19.01 0.06
N VAL A 256 -26.35 18.89 0.97
CA VAL A 256 -25.75 20.06 1.65
C VAL A 256 -24.96 20.89 0.64
N MET A 257 -25.41 22.12 0.39
CA MET A 257 -24.71 23.12 -0.42
C MET A 257 -24.41 24.34 0.45
N SER A 258 -23.14 24.71 0.55
CA SER A 258 -22.67 25.81 1.39
C SER A 258 -22.02 26.93 0.59
N ASN A 259 -22.23 28.16 1.04
CA ASN A 259 -21.54 29.36 0.58
C ASN A 259 -21.23 30.25 1.81
N PRO A 260 -20.48 31.35 1.68
CA PRO A 260 -20.07 32.16 2.83
C PRO A 260 -21.23 32.70 3.67
N GLY A 261 -22.40 32.92 3.09
CA GLY A 261 -23.57 33.51 3.76
C GLY A 261 -24.69 32.53 4.09
N GLN A 262 -24.67 31.32 3.51
CA GLN A 262 -25.82 30.43 3.54
C GLN A 262 -25.45 28.94 3.37
N VAL A 263 -26.20 28.07 4.01
CA VAL A 263 -26.20 26.62 3.79
C VAL A 263 -27.61 26.18 3.43
N THR A 264 -27.76 25.40 2.37
CA THR A 264 -29.03 24.77 1.99
C THR A 264 -28.87 23.26 2.06
N CYS A 265 -29.89 22.57 2.57
CA CYS A 265 -29.88 21.11 2.66
C CYS A 265 -31.29 20.55 2.79
N ASP A 266 -31.42 19.26 2.54
CA ASP A 266 -32.68 18.53 2.54
C ASP A 266 -32.71 17.54 3.73
N LEU A 267 -33.74 17.64 4.57
CA LEU A 267 -33.95 16.79 5.74
C LEU A 267 -35.14 15.87 5.53
N ASP A 268 -34.95 14.55 5.68
CA ASP A 268 -36.07 13.62 5.76
C ASP A 268 -36.63 13.59 7.17
N VAL A 269 -37.73 14.33 7.37
CA VAL A 269 -38.42 14.46 8.66
C VAL A 269 -39.64 13.55 8.78
N SER A 270 -39.87 12.64 7.82
CA SER A 270 -41.08 11.80 7.77
C SER A 270 -41.27 10.89 8.98
N GLN A 271 -40.17 10.55 9.66
CA GLN A 271 -40.16 9.73 10.88
C GLN A 271 -39.76 10.54 12.13
N ALA A 272 -39.71 11.87 12.02
CA ALA A 272 -39.33 12.74 13.12
C ALA A 272 -40.48 12.90 14.13
N ALA A 273 -40.15 12.97 15.42
CA ALA A 273 -41.12 13.31 16.45
C ALA A 273 -41.42 14.82 16.45
N PRO A 274 -42.71 15.24 16.55
CA PRO A 274 -43.07 16.65 16.66
C PRO A 274 -42.42 17.33 17.87
N GLY A 275 -41.87 18.52 17.68
CA GLY A 275 -41.24 19.32 18.71
C GLY A 275 -40.13 20.23 18.21
N ILE A 276 -39.37 20.78 19.16
CA ILE A 276 -38.25 21.69 18.89
C ILE A 276 -36.97 20.87 18.69
N TRP A 277 -36.25 21.19 17.62
CA TRP A 277 -34.99 20.56 17.22
C TRP A 277 -33.86 21.59 17.18
N ASP A 278 -32.69 21.14 17.62
CA ASP A 278 -31.43 21.86 17.45
C ASP A 278 -30.86 21.55 16.07
N ILE A 279 -30.20 22.52 15.45
CA ILE A 279 -29.44 22.31 14.21
C ILE A 279 -27.96 22.36 14.56
N GLU A 280 -27.21 21.33 14.19
CA GLU A 280 -25.76 21.25 14.31
C GLU A 280 -25.15 21.16 12.92
N MET A 281 -24.13 21.98 12.67
CA MET A 281 -23.40 22.02 11.41
C MET A 281 -21.90 21.89 11.67
N ASP A 282 -21.20 21.15 10.83
CA ASP A 282 -19.75 20.95 10.94
C ASP A 282 -19.06 20.80 9.58
N ASP A 283 -17.73 20.96 9.60
CA ASP A 283 -16.81 20.81 8.47
C ASP A 283 -16.21 19.39 8.35
N GLY A 284 -16.73 18.42 9.11
CA GLY A 284 -16.14 17.08 9.24
C GLY A 284 -14.75 17.09 9.93
N GLY A 285 -14.41 18.19 10.59
CA GLY A 285 -13.12 18.45 11.23
C GLY A 285 -13.29 19.09 12.60
N SER A 286 -12.81 20.32 12.74
CA SER A 286 -12.70 21.01 14.04
C SER A 286 -13.69 22.15 14.23
N LYS A 287 -14.38 22.58 13.17
CA LYS A 287 -15.31 23.71 13.24
C LYS A 287 -16.74 23.21 13.25
N SER A 288 -17.48 23.63 14.27
CA SER A 288 -18.91 23.37 14.36
C SER A 288 -19.66 24.59 14.84
N VAL A 289 -20.93 24.67 14.45
CA VAL A 289 -21.85 25.69 14.96
C VAL A 289 -23.18 25.02 15.30
N LYS A 290 -23.78 25.45 16.40
CA LYS A 290 -25.05 24.93 16.90
C LYS A 290 -26.07 26.04 17.01
N LEU A 291 -27.22 25.84 16.37
CA LEU A 291 -28.42 26.67 16.48
C LEU A 291 -29.44 25.92 17.34
N ALA A 292 -29.43 26.21 18.64
CA ALA A 292 -30.34 25.56 19.58
C ALA A 292 -31.79 26.01 19.37
N GLY A 293 -32.70 25.05 19.27
CA GLY A 293 -34.15 25.22 19.21
C GLY A 293 -34.68 26.12 18.10
N LYS A 294 -34.01 26.13 16.93
CA LYS A 294 -34.38 27.00 15.80
C LYS A 294 -35.31 26.35 14.79
N LEU A 295 -35.53 25.04 14.86
CA LEU A 295 -36.45 24.33 13.99
C LEU A 295 -37.59 23.72 14.80
N THR A 296 -38.82 24.03 14.43
CA THR A 296 -40.03 23.44 15.01
C THR A 296 -40.67 22.49 14.01
N LEU A 297 -40.89 21.24 14.42
CA LEU A 297 -41.63 20.27 13.65
C LEU A 297 -43.01 20.06 14.29
N ASN A 298 -44.06 20.39 13.54
CA ASN A 298 -45.45 20.19 13.95
C ASN A 298 -45.97 18.85 13.40
N PRO A 299 -47.05 18.31 14.00
CA PRO A 299 -47.77 17.19 13.42
C PRO A 299 -48.16 17.42 11.95
#